data_AF-D7DQN8-F1
#
_entry.id   AF-D7DQN8-F1
#
_cell.length_a   1.000
_cell.length_b   1.000
_cell.length_c   1.000
_cell.angle_alpha   90.00
_cell.angle_beta   90.00
_cell.angle_gamma   90.00
#
_symmetry.space_group_name_H-M   'P 1'
#
loop_
_entity.id
_entity.type
_entity.pdbx_description
1 polymer ?
#
loop_
_entity_poly.entity_id
_entity_poly.type
_entity_poly.pdbx_seq_one_letter_code
_entity_poly.pdbx_strand_id
1 'polypeptide(L)'
;MALTRSVGIRLPIAEITNGNYVETSGQWESNYVDSEKYGKITRVVLYGIISSKYANLVKEFSAYTVDDLTGEIRVVGFKGMSKIMNEFEKDDIVLIVGKIKKDQKNELYISPEIIKKVNIDNLILNTIENF
;
A
#
# COMPACT_ATOMS: atom_id res chain seq x y z
N MET A 1 -15.05 -3.22 -23.55
CA MET A 1 -14.49 -2.18 -22.67
C MET A 1 -13.07 -2.59 -22.32
N ALA A 2 -12.07 -1.82 -22.74
CA ALA A 2 -10.66 -2.24 -22.66
C ALA A 2 -10.18 -2.27 -21.20
N LEU A 3 -9.56 -3.38 -20.80
CA LEU A 3 -8.81 -3.51 -19.55
C LEU A 3 -7.69 -2.46 -19.55
N THR A 4 -7.94 -1.31 -18.96
CA THR A 4 -6.91 -0.27 -18.85
C THR A 4 -5.99 -0.67 -17.71
N ARG A 5 -4.71 -0.92 -18.02
CA ARG A 5 -3.71 -1.27 -17.01
C ARG A 5 -3.63 -0.16 -15.97
N SER A 6 -3.89 -0.48 -14.70
CA SER A 6 -3.68 0.49 -13.63
C SER A 6 -2.18 0.76 -13.45
N VAL A 7 -1.78 2.00 -13.61
CA VAL A 7 -0.41 2.45 -13.30
C VAL A 7 -0.32 2.67 -11.80
N GLY A 8 0.79 2.27 -11.19
CA GLY A 8 1.04 2.58 -9.78
C GLY A 8 1.37 4.06 -9.66
N ILE A 9 0.62 4.77 -8.82
CA ILE A 9 0.83 6.20 -8.57
C ILE A 9 1.62 6.34 -7.27
N ARG A 10 2.64 7.20 -7.26
CA ARG A 10 3.37 7.60 -6.06
C ARG A 10 2.63 8.78 -5.41
N LEU A 11 2.26 8.65 -4.14
CA LEU A 11 1.51 9.66 -3.40
C LEU A 11 1.68 9.47 -1.87
N PRO A 12 1.41 10.50 -1.05
CA PRO A 12 1.34 10.37 0.40
C PRO A 12 0.27 9.37 0.88
N ILE A 13 0.52 8.67 1.98
CA ILE A 13 -0.46 7.79 2.62
C ILE A 13 -1.71 8.57 3.04
N ALA A 14 -1.56 9.81 3.51
CA ALA A 14 -2.69 10.66 3.90
C ALA A 14 -3.74 10.83 2.80
N GLU A 15 -3.32 10.86 1.53
CA GLU A 15 -4.22 10.98 0.38
C GLU A 15 -5.05 9.71 0.15
N ILE A 16 -4.53 8.56 0.58
CA ILE A 16 -5.25 7.28 0.53
C ILE A 16 -6.27 7.23 1.66
N THR A 17 -5.85 7.57 2.89
CA THR A 17 -6.69 7.46 4.08
C THR A 17 -7.81 8.50 4.13
N ASN A 18 -7.59 9.68 3.56
CA ASN A 18 -8.58 10.75 3.48
C ASN A 18 -9.46 10.66 2.23
N GLY A 19 -9.08 9.86 1.23
CA GLY A 19 -9.80 9.74 -0.02
C GLY A 19 -11.06 8.88 0.08
N ASN A 20 -11.97 9.06 -0.87
CA ASN A 20 -13.22 8.31 -0.91
C ASN A 20 -13.03 6.97 -1.63
N TYR A 21 -13.09 5.87 -0.91
CA TYR A 21 -13.00 4.53 -1.52
C TYR A 21 -14.33 4.16 -2.19
N VAL A 22 -14.25 3.86 -3.49
CA VAL A 22 -15.38 3.50 -4.34
C VAL A 22 -15.29 2.03 -4.72
N GLU A 23 -16.33 1.27 -4.36
CA GLU A 23 -16.51 -0.11 -4.80
C GLU A 23 -17.22 -0.15 -6.13
N THR A 24 -16.63 -0.86 -7.10
CA THR A 24 -17.20 -1.02 -8.43
C THR A 24 -17.97 -2.32 -8.53
N SER A 25 -19.15 -2.29 -9.15
CA SER A 25 -20.02 -3.47 -9.32
C SER A 25 -19.62 -4.37 -10.49
N GLY A 26 -18.79 -3.87 -11.41
CA GLY A 26 -18.32 -4.64 -12.56
C GLY A 26 -17.29 -5.69 -12.16
N GLN A 27 -17.48 -6.94 -12.60
CA GLN A 27 -16.54 -8.05 -12.38
C GLN A 27 -15.09 -7.74 -12.83
N TRP A 28 -14.94 -6.80 -13.77
CA TRP A 28 -13.67 -6.41 -14.38
C TRP A 28 -13.22 -5.00 -14.00
N GLU A 29 -13.98 -4.32 -13.15
CA GLU A 29 -13.63 -2.99 -12.65
C GLU A 29 -12.89 -3.12 -11.33
N SER A 30 -11.84 -2.32 -11.17
CA SER A 30 -11.08 -2.28 -9.93
C SER A 30 -11.66 -1.20 -9.03
N ASN A 31 -11.89 -1.55 -7.76
CA ASN A 31 -12.12 -0.56 -6.72
C ASN A 31 -10.97 0.44 -6.67
N TYR A 32 -11.29 1.68 -6.35
CA TYR A 32 -10.34 2.78 -6.34
C TYR A 32 -10.61 3.74 -5.18
N VAL A 33 -9.61 4.53 -4.84
CA VAL A 33 -9.78 5.75 -4.06
C VAL A 33 -9.92 6.91 -5.03
N ASP A 34 -10.97 7.70 -4.85
CA ASP A 34 -11.17 8.95 -5.58
C ASP A 34 -10.46 10.08 -4.82
N SER A 35 -9.45 10.67 -5.46
CA SER A 35 -8.69 11.81 -4.97
C SER A 35 -8.84 12.97 -5.93
N GLU A 36 -9.08 14.18 -5.40
CA GLU A 36 -9.16 15.40 -6.22
C GLU A 36 -7.85 15.68 -6.94
N LYS A 37 -6.70 15.35 -6.32
CA LYS A 37 -5.36 15.63 -6.84
C LYS A 37 -4.85 14.56 -7.80
N TYR A 38 -5.14 13.29 -7.52
CA TYR A 38 -4.56 12.14 -8.26
C TYR A 38 -5.60 11.38 -9.10
N GLY A 39 -6.87 11.77 -9.04
CA GLY A 39 -7.97 11.07 -9.71
C GLY A 39 -8.23 9.69 -9.11
N LYS A 40 -8.54 8.72 -9.98
CA LYS A 40 -8.87 7.34 -9.58
C LYS A 40 -7.61 6.52 -9.30
N ILE A 41 -7.33 6.25 -8.03
CA ILE A 41 -6.17 5.49 -7.59
C ILE A 41 -6.57 4.05 -7.27
N THR A 42 -6.00 3.09 -7.99
CA THR A 42 -6.24 1.64 -7.73
C THR A 42 -4.98 0.94 -7.21
N ARG A 43 -3.80 1.44 -7.62
CA ARG A 43 -2.49 0.90 -7.30
C ARG A 43 -1.57 2.03 -6.88
N VAL A 44 -0.79 1.78 -5.84
CA VAL A 44 0.08 2.78 -5.20
C VAL A 44 1.52 2.32 -5.22
N VAL A 45 2.42 3.30 -5.16
CA VAL A 45 3.85 3.14 -4.91
C VAL A 45 4.16 3.96 -3.65
N LEU A 46 4.46 3.28 -2.55
CA LEU A 46 4.70 3.89 -1.25
C LEU A 46 6.16 3.74 -0.85
N TYR A 47 6.71 4.77 -0.22
CA TYR A 47 7.93 4.70 0.56
C TYR A 47 7.55 4.92 2.02
N GLY A 48 8.05 4.10 2.92
CA GLY A 48 7.76 4.28 4.34
C GLY A 48 8.58 3.37 5.24
N ILE A 49 8.45 3.60 6.53
CA ILE A 49 9.12 2.86 7.60
C ILE A 49 8.14 1.83 8.14
N ILE A 50 8.58 0.59 8.31
CA ILE A 50 7.76 -0.43 9.00
C ILE A 50 7.71 -0.09 10.50
N SER A 51 6.62 0.54 10.95
CA SER A 51 6.42 0.91 12.35
C SER A 51 5.96 -0.27 13.21
N SER A 52 5.28 -1.25 12.60
CA SER A 52 4.89 -2.50 13.27
C SER A 52 4.85 -3.69 12.31
N LYS A 53 5.05 -4.90 12.85
CA LYS A 53 5.00 -6.18 12.12
C LYS A 53 4.21 -7.21 12.91
N TYR A 54 3.31 -7.91 12.22
CA TYR A 54 2.59 -9.07 12.72
C TYR A 54 2.67 -10.20 11.70
N ALA A 55 2.94 -11.42 12.15
CA ALA A 55 2.99 -12.61 11.30
C ALA A 55 2.25 -13.78 11.94
N ASN A 56 1.51 -14.53 11.12
CA ASN A 56 0.89 -15.79 11.47
C ASN A 56 1.28 -16.84 10.43
N LEU A 57 2.28 -17.66 10.78
CA LEU A 57 2.86 -18.65 9.86
C LEU A 57 1.85 -19.74 9.49
N VAL A 58 0.98 -20.14 10.41
CA VAL A 58 -0.04 -21.19 10.17
C VAL A 58 -1.09 -20.72 9.17
N LYS A 59 -1.51 -19.45 9.26
CA LYS A 59 -2.49 -18.84 8.35
C LYS A 59 -1.86 -18.27 7.08
N GLU A 60 -0.54 -18.41 6.91
CA GLU A 60 0.25 -17.74 5.86
C GLU A 60 -0.15 -16.27 5.69
N PHE A 61 -0.16 -15.52 6.79
CA PHE A 61 -0.62 -14.14 6.86
C PHE A 61 0.44 -13.26 7.50
N SER A 62 0.75 -12.12 6.88
CA SER A 62 1.63 -11.11 7.47
C SER A 62 1.01 -9.73 7.26
N ALA A 63 1.13 -8.87 8.27
CA ALA A 63 0.68 -7.49 8.22
C ALA A 63 1.76 -6.55 8.76
N TYR A 64 2.01 -5.47 8.05
CA TYR A 64 2.79 -4.33 8.55
C TYR A 64 1.88 -3.16 8.83
N THR A 65 2.31 -2.30 9.74
CA THR A 65 1.97 -0.87 9.70
C THR A 65 3.15 -0.15 9.08
N VAL A 66 2.89 0.67 8.07
CA VAL A 66 3.90 1.47 7.37
C VAL A 66 3.56 2.94 7.53
N ASP A 67 4.55 3.74 7.93
CA ASP A 67 4.46 5.18 8.16
C ASP A 67 5.33 5.92 7.12
N ASP A 68 4.75 6.90 6.42
CA ASP A 68 5.46 7.75 5.44
C ASP A 68 5.64 9.21 5.88
N LEU A 69 5.42 9.49 7.17
CA LEU A 69 5.39 10.81 7.82
C LEU A 69 4.13 11.64 7.54
N THR A 70 3.23 11.19 6.66
CA THR A 70 1.93 11.83 6.42
C THR A 70 0.77 11.04 7.01
N GLY A 71 0.97 9.74 7.18
CA GLY A 71 0.04 8.86 7.87
C GLY A 71 0.56 7.44 7.93
N GLU A 72 -0.24 6.56 8.53
CA GLU A 72 0.04 5.14 8.60
C GLU A 72 -0.97 4.33 7.79
N ILE A 73 -0.52 3.27 7.15
CA ILE A 73 -1.41 2.31 6.48
C ILE A 73 -0.97 0.87 6.70
N ARG A 74 -1.95 -0.02 6.77
CA ARG A 74 -1.69 -1.46 6.87
C ARG A 74 -1.31 -2.02 5.50
N VAL A 75 -0.27 -2.84 5.48
CA VAL A 75 0.14 -3.62 4.31
C VAL A 75 -0.07 -5.08 4.64
N VAL A 76 -0.87 -5.81 3.85
CA VAL A 76 -1.32 -7.16 4.20
C VAL A 76 -1.00 -8.14 3.09
N GLY A 77 -0.15 -9.12 3.41
CA GLY A 77 0.24 -10.21 2.52
C GLY A 77 -0.35 -11.55 2.96
N PHE A 78 -0.73 -12.34 1.97
CA PHE A 78 -1.21 -13.71 2.15
C PHE A 78 -0.30 -14.69 1.40
N LYS A 79 -0.25 -15.96 1.83
CA LYS A 79 0.45 -17.06 1.16
C LYS A 79 1.91 -16.72 0.85
N GLY A 80 2.33 -16.84 -0.41
CA GLY A 80 3.70 -16.51 -0.84
C GLY A 80 4.15 -15.09 -0.48
N MET A 81 3.24 -14.11 -0.53
CA MET A 81 3.57 -12.74 -0.16
C MET A 81 3.81 -12.61 1.35
N SER A 82 3.10 -13.38 2.19
CA SER A 82 3.38 -13.43 3.64
C SER A 82 4.80 -13.94 3.92
N LYS A 83 5.29 -14.93 3.15
CA LYS A 83 6.66 -15.44 3.29
C LYS A 83 7.70 -14.36 2.96
N ILE A 84 7.52 -13.65 1.83
CA ILE A 84 8.37 -12.52 1.44
C ILE A 84 8.35 -11.43 2.53
N MET A 85 7.16 -11.10 3.04
CA MET A 85 7.00 -10.14 4.13
C MET A 85 7.66 -10.57 5.45
N ASN A 86 8.00 -11.84 5.64
CA ASN A 86 8.67 -12.23 6.88
C ASN A 86 10.17 -11.89 6.86
N GLU A 87 10.74 -11.54 5.69
CA GLU A 87 12.15 -11.19 5.50
C GLU A 87 12.51 -9.74 5.91
N PHE A 88 11.51 -8.88 6.12
CA PHE A 88 11.70 -7.47 6.52
C PHE A 88 11.36 -7.30 7.99
N GLU A 89 12.03 -6.38 8.66
CA GLU A 89 11.85 -6.13 10.10
C GLU A 89 11.29 -4.74 10.40
N LYS A 90 10.87 -4.54 11.65
CA LYS A 90 10.55 -3.20 12.16
C LYS A 90 11.74 -2.26 11.92
N ASP A 91 11.44 -1.00 11.63
CA ASP A 91 12.39 0.08 11.33
C ASP A 91 13.07 -0.04 9.95
N ASP A 92 12.76 -1.07 9.16
CA ASP A 92 13.15 -1.11 7.75
C ASP A 92 12.42 -0.04 6.94
N ILE A 93 13.18 0.67 6.10
CA ILE A 93 12.63 1.57 5.09
C ILE A 93 12.35 0.76 3.84
N VAL A 94 11.11 0.82 3.37
CA VAL A 94 10.63 -0.03 2.27
C VAL A 94 9.94 0.76 1.18
N LEU A 95 10.15 0.32 -0.05
CA LEU A 95 9.34 0.62 -1.22
C LEU A 95 8.28 -0.48 -1.37
N ILE A 96 7.02 -0.09 -1.48
CA ILE A 96 5.89 -1.01 -1.64
C ILE A 96 5.09 -0.63 -2.87
N VAL A 97 4.89 -1.57 -3.78
CA VAL A 97 3.91 -1.43 -4.86
C VAL A 97 2.75 -2.35 -4.55
N GLY A 98 1.53 -1.83 -4.53
CA GLY A 98 0.37 -2.65 -4.16
C GLY A 98 -0.96 -2.04 -4.54
N LYS A 99 -2.02 -2.84 -4.41
CA LYS A 99 -3.39 -2.43 -4.67
C LYS A 99 -4.08 -1.99 -3.40
N ILE A 100 -4.87 -0.93 -3.48
CA ILE A 100 -5.73 -0.52 -2.37
C ILE A 100 -6.88 -1.51 -2.26
N LYS A 101 -7.15 -1.95 -1.03
CA LYS A 101 -8.22 -2.86 -0.67
C LYS A 101 -8.91 -2.33 0.58
N LYS A 102 -10.11 -2.85 0.83
CA LYS A 102 -10.90 -2.57 2.01
C LYS A 102 -11.19 -3.86 2.73
N ASP A 103 -11.03 -3.86 4.05
CA ASP A 103 -11.32 -5.03 4.88
C ASP A 103 -12.80 -5.08 5.30
N GLN A 104 -13.17 -6.11 6.05
CA GLN A 104 -14.54 -6.30 6.52
C GLN A 104 -15.01 -5.24 7.53
N LYS A 105 -14.08 -4.47 8.12
CA LYS A 105 -14.37 -3.39 9.08
C LYS A 105 -14.36 -2.01 8.42
N ASN A 106 -14.31 -1.97 7.09
CA ASN A 106 -14.19 -0.76 6.29
C ASN A 106 -12.83 -0.04 6.38
N GLU A 107 -11.79 -0.68 6.89
CA GLU A 107 -10.44 -0.11 6.91
C GLU A 107 -9.73 -0.36 5.57
N LEU A 108 -9.06 0.68 5.05
CA LEU A 108 -8.24 0.55 3.85
C LEU A 108 -6.89 -0.08 4.20
N TYR A 109 -6.41 -0.94 3.32
CA TYR A 109 -5.09 -1.54 3.40
C TYR A 109 -4.50 -1.73 2.02
N ILE A 110 -3.18 -1.90 1.96
CA ILE A 110 -2.47 -2.21 0.74
C ILE A 110 -2.23 -3.71 0.66
N SER A 111 -2.69 -4.33 -0.42
CA SER A 111 -2.27 -5.68 -0.78
C SER A 111 -1.02 -5.57 -1.66
N PRO A 112 0.17 -5.93 -1.14
CA PRO A 112 1.42 -5.69 -1.85
C PRO A 112 1.59 -6.69 -3.00
N GLU A 113 2.18 -6.19 -4.08
CA GLU A 113 2.66 -6.95 -5.24
C GLU A 113 4.19 -6.99 -5.25
N ILE A 114 4.84 -5.93 -4.75
CA ILE A 114 6.30 -5.81 -4.61
C ILE A 114 6.61 -5.14 -3.27
N ILE A 115 7.62 -5.65 -2.56
CA ILE A 115 8.21 -5.03 -1.38
C ILE A 115 9.73 -5.08 -1.54
N LYS A 116 10.40 -3.95 -1.31
CA LYS A 116 11.85 -3.86 -1.42
C LYS A 116 12.41 -2.96 -0.32
N LYS A 117 13.47 -3.39 0.34
CA LYS A 117 14.21 -2.58 1.30
C LYS A 117 15.00 -1.51 0.56
N VAL A 118 14.94 -0.27 1.03
CA VAL A 118 15.61 0.91 0.47
C VAL A 118 16.35 1.66 1.58
N ASN A 119 17.15 2.66 1.19
CA ASN A 119 17.86 3.51 2.14
C ASN A 119 17.08 4.81 2.45
N ILE A 120 17.57 5.58 3.42
CA ILE A 120 16.95 6.84 3.84
C ILE A 120 16.91 7.89 2.71
N ASP A 121 17.91 7.92 1.82
CA ASP A 121 17.96 8.86 0.71
C ASP A 121 16.73 8.72 -0.21
N ASN A 122 16.27 7.49 -0.44
CA ASN A 122 15.07 7.24 -1.24
C ASN A 122 13.80 7.78 -0.57
N LEU A 123 13.69 7.65 0.76
CA LEU A 123 12.55 8.19 1.51
C LEU A 123 12.55 9.72 1.46
N ILE A 124 13.71 10.35 1.69
CA ILE A 124 13.86 11.82 1.63
C ILE A 124 13.52 12.34 0.23
N LEU A 125 14.02 11.68 -0.82
CA LEU A 125 13.69 12.05 -2.20
C LEU A 125 12.18 11.98 -2.46
N ASN A 126 11.53 10.91 -2.00
CA ASN A 126 10.07 10.76 -2.11
C ASN A 126 9.33 11.91 -1.42
N THR A 127 9.77 12.30 -0.22
CA THR A 127 9.20 13.44 0.51
C THR A 127 9.32 14.73 -0.29
N ILE A 128 10.50 15.04 -0.85
CA ILE A 128 10.70 16.28 -1.62
C ILE A 128 9.87 16.32 -2.91
N GLU A 129 9.68 15.17 -3.56
CA GLU A 129 8.95 15.10 -4.84
C GLU A 129 7.42 15.13 -4.67
N ASN A 130 6.88 14.65 -3.55
CA ASN A 130 5.46 14.34 -3.43
C ASN A 130 4.74 15.02 -2.25
N PHE A 131 5.48 15.60 -1.30
CA PHE A 131 4.96 16.35 -0.15
C PHE A 131 5.26 17.83 -0.34
#